data_AF-A0A971E5U4-F1
#
_entry.id   AF-A0A971E5U4-F1
#
_cell.length_a   1.000
_cell.length_b   1.000
_cell.length_c   1.000
_cell.angle_alpha   90.00
_cell.angle_beta   90.00
_cell.angle_gamma   90.00
#
_symmetry.space_group_name_H-M   'P 1'
#
loop_
_entity.id
_entity.type
_entity.pdbx_description
1 polymer ?
#
loop_
_entity_poly.entity_id
_entity_poly.type
_entity_poly.pdbx_seq_one_letter_code
_entity_poly.pdbx_strand_id
1 'polypeptide(L)'
;MDDNLKSSFSALFDFSFRRFITIRVVRVMYVLALIGISFATLGLLVSAFESSAGLGVLTLFIGAPIFFILSLLAARVYLELIMVIFRISENISAIAETAASADRRPKTPEA
;
A
#
# COMPACT_ATOMS: atom_id res chain seq x y z
N MET A 1 -2.45 24.72 12.28
CA MET A 1 -1.45 23.91 11.54
C MET A 1 -2.02 22.50 11.31
N ASP A 2 -3.35 22.33 11.20
CA ASP A 2 -4.02 21.09 11.66
C ASP A 2 -5.00 20.49 10.63
N ASP A 3 -5.23 21.17 9.50
CA ASP A 3 -6.24 20.77 8.52
C ASP A 3 -5.79 19.62 7.59
N ASN A 4 -4.48 19.48 7.37
CA ASN A 4 -3.93 18.44 6.48
C ASN A 4 -3.95 17.03 7.11
N LEU A 5 -3.78 16.94 8.44
CA LEU A 5 -3.90 15.67 9.16
C LEU A 5 -5.35 15.16 9.14
N LYS A 6 -6.34 16.02 9.44
CA LYS A 6 -7.75 15.63 9.46
C LYS A 6 -8.22 15.08 8.12
N SER A 7 -7.83 15.70 7.01
CA SER A 7 -8.17 15.21 5.66
C SER A 7 -7.57 13.83 5.37
N SER A 8 -6.33 13.59 5.81
CA SER A 8 -5.66 12.31 5.57
C SER A 8 -6.27 11.19 6.41
N PHE A 9 -6.57 11.42 7.69
CA PHE A 9 -7.25 10.43 8.54
C PHE A 9 -8.70 10.17 8.09
N SER A 10 -9.45 11.21 7.72
CA SER A 10 -10.84 11.04 7.26
C SER A 10 -10.93 10.25 5.95
N ALA A 11 -9.93 10.33 5.07
CA ALA A 11 -9.88 9.55 3.83
C ALA A 11 -9.50 8.07 4.04
N LEU A 12 -8.89 7.72 5.18
CA LEU A 12 -8.53 6.34 5.53
C LEU A 12 -9.69 5.57 6.16
N PHE A 13 -10.55 6.28 6.89
CA PHE A 13 -11.79 5.73 7.46
C PHE A 13 -13.01 5.98 6.55
N ASP A 14 -12.79 6.45 5.31
CA ASP A 14 -13.84 6.52 4.30
C ASP A 14 -14.06 5.13 3.70
N PHE A 15 -14.85 4.31 4.40
CA PHE A 15 -15.29 2.98 3.95
C PHE A 15 -16.22 3.04 2.73
N SER A 16 -16.55 4.22 2.19
CA SER A 16 -17.43 4.35 1.02
C SER A 16 -16.71 4.11 -0.31
N PHE A 17 -15.37 4.06 -0.38
CA PHE A 17 -14.57 3.80 -1.61
C PHE A 17 -14.98 4.58 -2.88
N ARG A 18 -15.73 5.68 -2.78
CA ARG A 18 -16.31 6.39 -3.94
C ARG A 18 -15.30 7.26 -4.70
N ARG A 19 -14.08 7.42 -4.18
CA ARG A 19 -13.02 8.22 -4.82
C ARG A 19 -11.71 7.45 -4.84
N PHE A 20 -11.29 7.00 -6.02
CA PHE A 20 -10.01 6.32 -6.24
C PHE A 20 -8.85 7.32 -6.03
N ILE A 21 -8.43 7.52 -4.77
CA ILE A 21 -7.19 8.25 -4.43
C ILE A 21 -6.03 7.24 -4.32
N THR A 22 -5.87 6.46 -5.38
CA THR A 22 -5.15 5.19 -5.38
C THR A 22 -3.70 5.29 -4.89
N ILE A 23 -2.95 6.27 -5.40
CA ILE A 23 -1.54 6.46 -5.02
C ILE A 23 -1.38 6.95 -3.57
N ARG A 24 -2.31 7.78 -3.08
CA ARG A 24 -2.25 8.31 -1.71
C ARG A 24 -2.55 7.21 -0.69
N VAL A 25 -3.54 6.37 -0.98
CA VAL A 25 -3.94 5.26 -0.09
C VAL A 25 -2.79 4.26 0.07
N VAL A 26 -2.12 3.88 -1.01
CA VAL A 26 -0.97 2.95 -0.95
C VAL A 26 0.15 3.47 -0.03
N ARG A 27 0.45 4.77 -0.09
CA ARG A 27 1.46 5.38 0.80
C ARG A 27 1.07 5.26 2.27
N VAL A 28 -0.20 5.47 2.60
CA VAL A 28 -0.64 5.35 3.98
C VAL A 28 -0.68 3.88 4.44
N MET A 29 -1.11 2.97 3.58
CA MET A 29 -1.06 1.53 3.85
C MET A 29 0.37 1.07 4.15
N TYR A 30 1.38 1.61 3.46
CA TYR A 30 2.77 1.33 3.77
C TYR A 30 3.18 1.81 5.16
N VAL A 31 2.80 3.04 5.53
CA VAL A 31 3.11 3.59 6.86
C VAL A 31 2.43 2.78 7.96
N LEU A 32 1.16 2.37 7.76
CA LEU A 32 0.46 1.51 8.70
C LEU A 32 1.10 0.13 8.81
N ALA A 33 1.49 -0.47 7.69
CA ALA A 33 2.22 -1.75 7.68
C ALA A 33 3.56 -1.63 8.42
N LEU A 34 4.32 -0.56 8.19
CA LEU A 34 5.58 -0.29 8.89
C LEU A 34 5.37 -0.22 10.40
N ILE A 35 4.39 0.55 10.86
CA ILE A 35 4.04 0.68 12.29
C ILE A 35 3.63 -0.68 12.86
N GLY A 36 2.74 -1.40 12.17
CA GLY A 36 2.27 -2.73 12.60
C GLY A 36 3.40 -3.75 12.70
N ILE A 37 4.29 -3.78 11.71
CA ILE A 37 5.46 -4.67 11.70
C ILE A 37 6.42 -4.29 12.84
N SER A 38 6.66 -3.00 13.08
CA SER A 38 7.48 -2.55 14.22
C SER A 38 6.93 -3.06 15.55
N PHE A 39 5.61 -2.92 15.80
CA PHE A 39 4.99 -3.43 17.01
C PHE A 39 5.01 -4.96 17.09
N ALA A 40 4.78 -5.65 15.98
CA ALA A 40 4.86 -7.11 15.92
C ALA A 40 6.27 -7.61 16.25
N THR A 41 7.31 -6.97 15.71
CA THR A 41 8.71 -7.29 16.01
C THR A 41 9.04 -7.06 17.49
N LEU A 42 8.55 -5.96 18.09
CA LEU A 42 8.73 -5.71 19.52
C LEU A 42 8.01 -6.77 20.38
N GLY A 43 6.78 -7.15 20.02
CA GLY A 43 6.05 -8.21 20.70
C GLY A 43 6.74 -9.58 20.59
N LEU A 44 7.31 -9.88 19.41
CA LEU A 44 8.13 -11.07 19.20
C LEU A 44 9.37 -11.05 20.10
N LEU A 45 10.03 -9.90 20.22
CA LEU A 45 11.19 -9.74 21.08
C LEU A 45 10.85 -9.95 22.56
N VAL A 46 9.77 -9.33 23.06
CA VAL A 46 9.33 -9.49 24.45
C VAL A 46 8.99 -10.95 24.75
N SER A 47 8.21 -11.60 23.90
CA SER A 47 7.85 -13.01 24.09
C SER A 47 9.06 -13.96 24.05
N ALA A 48 10.09 -13.64 23.26
CA ALA A 48 11.34 -14.39 23.27
C ALA A 48 12.10 -14.27 24.61
N PHE A 49 12.15 -13.07 25.21
CA PHE A 49 12.78 -12.85 26.51
C PHE A 49 12.00 -13.46 27.68
N GLU A 50 10.66 -13.48 27.61
CA GLU A 50 9.82 -14.18 28.59
C GLU A 50 10.06 -15.70 28.56
N SER A 51 10.36 -16.26 27.40
CA SER A 51 10.66 -17.69 27.24
C SER A 51 12.04 -18.05 27.80
N SER A 52 13.10 -17.33 27.39
CA SER A 52 14.42 -17.45 28.03
C SER A 52 15.36 -16.31 27.62
N ALA A 53 16.33 -15.99 28.48
CA ALA A 53 17.35 -14.98 28.18
C ALA A 53 18.17 -15.33 26.91
N GLY A 54 18.51 -16.61 26.71
CA GLY A 54 19.25 -17.06 25.53
C GLY A 54 18.47 -16.89 24.22
N LEU A 55 17.20 -17.28 24.21
CA LEU A 55 16.32 -17.06 23.05
C LEU A 55 16.07 -15.58 22.79
N GLY A 56 15.89 -14.79 23.85
CA GLY A 56 15.74 -13.34 23.75
C GLY A 56 16.93 -12.68 23.06
N VAL A 57 18.17 -13.01 23.47
CA VAL A 57 19.39 -12.49 22.83
C VAL A 57 19.51 -12.96 21.38
N LEU A 58 19.28 -14.24 21.08
CA LEU A 58 19.30 -14.75 19.71
C LEU A 58 18.29 -14.04 18.82
N THR A 59 17.09 -13.82 19.35
CA THR A 59 16.01 -13.10 18.67
C THR A 59 16.39 -11.64 18.46
N LEU A 60 16.95 -10.97 19.45
CA LEU A 60 17.34 -9.56 19.35
C LEU A 60 18.33 -9.30 18.20
N PHE A 61 19.35 -10.14 18.07
CA PHE A 61 20.43 -9.92 17.10
C PHE A 61 20.16 -10.55 15.73
N ILE A 62 19.38 -11.63 15.67
CA ILE A 62 19.18 -12.41 14.43
C ILE A 62 17.71 -12.43 14.06
N GLY A 63 16.84 -12.92 14.95
CA GLY A 63 15.42 -13.13 14.65
C GLY A 63 14.66 -11.86 14.29
N ALA A 64 14.73 -10.83 15.13
CA ALA A 64 14.02 -9.57 15.00
C ALA A 64 14.47 -8.76 13.77
N PRO A 65 15.78 -8.58 13.48
CA PRO A 65 16.21 -7.93 12.24
C PRO A 65 15.75 -8.67 10.99
N ILE A 66 15.87 -10.00 10.95
CA ILE A 66 15.45 -10.81 9.80
C ILE A 66 13.94 -10.71 9.62
N PHE A 67 13.16 -10.92 10.68
CA PHE A 67 11.71 -10.82 10.63
C PHE A 67 11.26 -9.44 10.17
N PHE A 68 11.80 -8.38 10.76
CA PHE A 68 11.45 -7.00 10.41
C PHE A 68 11.72 -6.68 8.94
N ILE A 69 12.92 -7.03 8.44
CA ILE A 69 13.30 -6.76 7.04
C ILE A 69 12.46 -7.58 6.07
N LEU A 70 12.28 -8.88 6.33
CA LEU A 70 11.49 -9.75 5.46
C LEU A 70 10.02 -9.33 5.42
N SER A 71 9.41 -9.02 6.57
CA SER A 71 8.04 -8.52 6.62
C SER A 71 7.88 -7.18 5.92
N LEU A 72 8.84 -6.26 6.06
CA LEU A 72 8.81 -4.98 5.33
C LEU A 72 8.98 -5.15 3.83
N LEU A 73 9.86 -6.03 3.40
CA LEU A 73 10.06 -6.33 2.00
C LEU A 73 8.80 -6.96 1.39
N ALA A 74 8.20 -7.93 2.10
CA ALA A 74 6.93 -8.52 1.69
C ALA A 74 5.81 -7.49 1.59
N ALA A 75 5.69 -6.59 2.58
CA ALA A 75 4.73 -5.49 2.56
C ALA A 75 4.97 -4.55 1.36
N ARG A 76 6.22 -4.26 0.99
CA ARG A 76 6.54 -3.47 -0.21
C ARG A 76 6.08 -4.17 -1.48
N VAL A 77 6.46 -5.43 -1.67
CA VAL A 77 6.10 -6.21 -2.87
C VAL A 77 4.58 -6.31 -2.99
N TYR A 78 3.88 -6.55 -1.89
CA TYR A 78 2.43 -6.61 -1.88
C TYR A 78 1.77 -5.29 -2.30
N LEU A 79 2.24 -4.17 -1.74
CA LEU A 79 1.73 -2.84 -2.11
C LEU A 79 2.09 -2.43 -3.54
N GLU A 80 3.26 -2.84 -4.02
CA GLU A 80 3.68 -2.63 -5.40
C GLU A 80 2.78 -3.41 -6.36
N LEU A 81 2.45 -4.67 -6.05
CA LEU A 81 1.50 -5.46 -6.82
C LEU A 81 0.12 -4.80 -6.87
N ILE A 82 -0.37 -4.31 -5.72
CA ILE A 82 -1.63 -3.57 -5.66
C ILE A 82 -1.57 -2.33 -6.56
N MET A 83 -0.51 -1.54 -6.47
CA MET A 83 -0.31 -0.34 -7.29
C MET A 83 -0.30 -0.69 -8.79
N VAL A 84 0.36 -1.78 -9.17
CA VAL A 84 0.43 -2.24 -10.57
C VAL A 84 -0.97 -2.59 -11.08
N ILE A 85 -1.76 -3.33 -10.33
CA ILE A 85 -3.14 -3.69 -10.71
C ILE A 85 -3.98 -2.43 -10.95
N PHE A 86 -3.88 -1.46 -10.04
CA PHE A 86 -4.59 -0.20 -10.19
C PHE A 86 -4.13 0.61 -11.40
N ARG A 87 -2.81 0.69 -11.64
CA ARG A 87 -2.26 1.39 -12.80
C ARG A 87 -2.73 0.76 -14.12
N ILE A 88 -2.89 -0.57 -14.15
CA ILE A 88 -3.48 -1.28 -15.29
C ILE A 88 -4.93 -0.84 -15.50
N SER A 89 -5.74 -0.78 -14.43
CA SER A 89 -7.12 -0.31 -14.51
C SER A 89 -7.23 1.11 -15.09
N GLU A 90 -6.38 2.04 -14.62
CA GLU A 90 -6.33 3.41 -15.14
C GLU A 90 -5.94 3.45 -16.62
N ASN A 91 -4.97 2.64 -17.03
CA ASN A 91 -4.53 2.56 -18.41
C ASN A 91 -5.60 2.00 -19.36
N ILE A 92 -6.38 1.01 -18.90
CA ILE A 92 -7.51 0.45 -19.68
C ILE A 92 -8.58 1.52 -19.92
N SER A 93 -8.94 2.29 -18.89
CA SER A 93 -9.91 3.39 -19.02
C SER A 93 -9.45 4.44 -20.04
N ALA A 94 -8.17 4.81 -20.03
CA ALA A 94 -7.60 5.77 -20.98
C ALA A 94 -7.65 5.28 -22.44
N ILE A 95 -7.40 3.98 -22.66
CA ILE A 95 -7.49 3.37 -24.01
C ILE A 95 -8.94 3.38 -24.50
N ALA A 96 -9.90 3.05 -23.64
CA ALA A 96 -11.32 3.03 -24.00
C ALA A 96 -11.84 4.42 -24.41
N GLU A 97 -11.44 5.48 -23.69
CA GLU A 97 -11.78 6.87 -24.05
C GLU A 97 -11.18 7.28 -25.40
N THR A 98 -9.93 6.88 -25.67
CA THR A 98 -9.26 7.18 -26.93
C THR A 98 -9.92 6.47 -28.11
N ALA A 99 -10.31 5.20 -27.96
CA ALA A 99 -11.03 4.44 -28.97
C ALA A 99 -12.41 5.05 -29.29
N ALA A 100 -13.16 5.47 -28.27
CA ALA A 100 -14.45 6.15 -28.43
C ALA A 100 -14.34 7.53 -29.09
N SER A 101 -13.17 8.16 -29.00
CA SER A 101 -12.89 9.46 -29.65
C SER A 101 -12.51 9.28 -31.13
N ALA A 102 -11.87 8.16 -31.48
CA ALA A 102 -11.49 7.84 -32.86
C ALA A 102 -12.71 7.49 -33.74
N ASP A 103 -13.71 6.81 -33.18
CA ASP A 103 -14.96 6.45 -33.86
C ASP A 103 -15.85 7.68 -34.16
N ARG A 104 -15.73 8.74 -33.35
CA ARG A 104 -16.44 10.01 -33.56
C ARG A 104 -15.85 10.93 -34.64
N ARG A 105 -14.86 10.49 -35.41
CA ARG A 105 -14.42 11.25 -36.58
C ARG A 105 -15.56 11.32 -37.61
N PRO A 106 -15.98 12.53 -38.04
CA PRO A 106 -17.03 12.65 -39.03
C PRO A 106 -16.59 11.95 -40.31
N LYS A 107 -17.39 10.99 -40.78
CA LYS A 107 -17.21 10.42 -42.11
C LYS A 107 -17.49 11.56 -43.09
N THR A 108 -16.45 12.05 -43.75
CA THR A 108 -16.59 12.99 -44.85
C THR A 108 -17.64 12.42 -45.81
N PRO A 109 -18.71 13.16 -46.15
CA PRO A 109 -19.63 12.70 -47.19
C PRO A 109 -18.79 12.47 -48.45
N GLU A 110 -18.71 11.23 -48.91
CA GLU A 110 -18.15 10.91 -50.22
C GLU A 110 -18.98 11.71 -51.24
N ALA A 111 -18.33 12.69 -51.88
CA ALA A 111 -18.88 13.55 -52.91
C ALA A 111 -18.57 12.98 -54.30
#